data_AF-A0A0F9D9W8-F1
#
_entry.id   AF-A0A0F9D9W8-F1
#
_cell.length_a   1.000
_cell.length_b   1.000
_cell.length_c   1.000
_cell.angle_alpha   90.00
_cell.angle_beta   90.00
_cell.angle_gamma   90.00
#
_symmetry.space_group_name_H-M   'P 1'
#
loop_
_entity.id
_entity.type
_entity.pdbx_description
1 polymer ?
#
loop_
_entity_poly.entity_id
_entity_poly.type
_entity_poly.pdbx_seq_one_letter_code
_entity_poly.pdbx_strand_id
1 'polypeptide(L)' 'MIVTEKGKYKLLKDFKVRNSIAIGTLEEGDVLEITQIDELTNKVIGPELMDWANNELPVEKIE' A
#
# COMPACT_ATOMS: atom_id res chain seq x y z
N MET A 1 -0.38 8.96 -4.78
CA MET A 1 -0.95 9.72 -3.65
C MET A 1 -0.13 9.37 -2.41
N ILE A 2 0.02 10.27 -1.45
CA ILE A 2 0.62 9.92 -0.16
C ILE A 2 -0.50 9.39 0.74
N VAL A 3 -0.37 8.16 1.21
CA VAL A 3 -1.30 7.52 2.14
C VAL A 3 -1.01 8.04 3.56
N THR A 4 -1.93 8.85 4.10
CA THR A 4 -1.81 9.46 5.43
C THR A 4 -2.90 9.01 6.41
N GLU A 5 -3.85 8.18 5.97
CA GLU A 5 -4.92 7.67 6.81
C GLU A 5 -5.10 6.16 6.65
N LYS A 6 -5.59 5.50 7.70
CA LYS A 6 -5.97 4.09 7.62
C LYS A 6 -7.28 3.99 6.84
N GLY A 7 -7.48 2.88 6.15
CA GLY A 7 -8.69 2.67 5.38
C GLY A 7 -8.46 1.81 4.15
N LYS A 8 -9.43 1.81 3.25
CA LYS A 8 -9.35 1.06 2.01
C LYS A 8 -8.95 1.96 0.87
N TYR A 9 -8.05 1.45 0.04
CA TYR A 9 -7.43 2.17 -1.05
C TYR A 9 -7.48 1.32 -2.30
N LYS A 10 -7.89 1.88 -3.43
CA LYS A 10 -7.88 1.19 -4.72
C LYS A 10 -6.62 1.52 -5.48
N LEU A 11 -5.90 0.51 -5.98
CA LEU A 11 -4.75 0.67 -6.86
C LEU A 11 -5.18 1.23 -8.22
N LEU A 12 -4.46 2.25 -8.68
CA LEU A 12 -4.69 2.95 -9.94
C LEU A 12 -3.78 2.46 -11.07
N LYS A 13 -2.80 1.61 -10.76
CA LYS A 13 -1.92 0.91 -11.70
C LYS A 13 -1.24 -0.24 -10.98
N ASP A 14 -0.69 -1.18 -11.75
CA ASP A 14 0.13 -2.26 -11.21
C ASP A 14 1.26 -1.73 -10.31
N PHE A 15 1.44 -2.37 -9.16
CA PHE A 15 2.43 -1.97 -8.17
C PHE A 15 3.25 -3.16 -7.70
N LYS A 16 4.57 -3.03 -7.81
CA LYS A 16 5.50 -4.06 -7.34
C LYS A 16 5.79 -3.85 -5.86
N VAL A 17 5.37 -4.79 -5.03
CA VAL A 17 5.76 -4.88 -3.63
C VAL A 17 6.98 -5.78 -3.51
N ARG A 18 7.97 -5.34 -2.74
CA ARG A 18 9.17 -6.12 -2.47
C ARG A 18 9.39 -6.19 -0.98
N ASN A 19 9.41 -7.41 -0.46
CA ASN A 19 9.76 -7.67 0.92
C ASN A 19 11.07 -8.45 1.00
N SER A 20 11.50 -8.70 2.23
CA SER A 20 12.73 -9.42 2.57
C SER A 20 12.82 -10.83 1.94
N ILE A 21 11.68 -11.41 1.56
CA ILE A 21 11.57 -12.83 1.16
C ILE A 21 11.03 -13.00 -0.28
N ALA A 22 10.24 -12.05 -0.80
CA ALA A 22 9.60 -12.19 -2.11
C ALA A 22 9.35 -10.83 -2.79
N ILE A 23 9.19 -10.88 -4.12
CA ILE A 23 8.67 -9.78 -4.93
C ILE A 23 7.27 -10.20 -5.39
N GLY A 24 6.26 -9.41 -5.03
CA GLY A 24 4.88 -9.55 -5.49
C GLY A 24 4.51 -8.42 -6.45
N THR A 25 3.49 -8.64 -7.27
CA THR A 25 2.85 -7.58 -8.07
C THR A 25 1.39 -7.53 -7.65
N LEU A 26 0.93 -6.35 -7.26
CA LEU A 26 -0.47 -6.03 -7.04
C LEU A 26 -0.99 -5.43 -8.33
N GLU A 27 -2.17 -5.86 -8.76
CA GLU A 27 -2.72 -5.48 -10.06
C GLU A 27 -3.52 -4.17 -9.95
N GLU A 28 -3.61 -3.44 -11.05
CA GLU A 28 -4.51 -2.30 -11.15
C GLU A 28 -5.95 -2.69 -10.76
N GLY A 29 -6.55 -1.89 -9.88
CA GLY A 29 -7.91 -2.10 -9.40
C GLY A 29 -8.01 -2.91 -8.11
N ASP A 30 -6.92 -3.52 -7.64
CA ASP A 30 -6.86 -4.20 -6.34
C ASP A 30 -7.20 -3.22 -5.20
N VAL A 31 -7.90 -3.74 -4.20
CA VAL A 31 -8.20 -3.00 -2.97
C VAL A 31 -7.19 -3.37 -1.90
N LEU A 32 -6.48 -2.37 -1.41
CA LEU A 32 -5.51 -2.46 -0.32
C LEU A 32 -6.16 -1.97 0.96
N GLU A 33 -6.04 -2.77 2.02
CA GLU A 33 -6.45 -2.36 3.36
C GLU A 33 -5.24 -1.85 4.13
N ILE A 34 -5.16 -0.54 4.32
CA ILE A 34 -4.08 0.09 5.09
C ILE A 34 -4.47 0.09 6.57
N THR A 35 -3.74 -0.70 7.36
CA THR A 35 -4.04 -0.95 8.78
C THR A 35 -3.11 -0.17 9.72
N GLN A 36 -1.91 0.19 9.27
CA GLN A 36 -1.00 1.08 10.01
C GLN A 36 -0.23 2.02 9.08
N ILE A 37 0.15 3.16 9.66
CA ILE A 37 0.93 4.21 9.02
C ILE A 37 2.00 4.64 10.00
N ASP A 38 3.22 4.77 9.50
CA ASP A 38 4.35 5.35 10.19
C ASP A 38 4.81 6.59 9.43
N GLU A 39 4.47 7.76 9.97
CA GLU A 39 4.85 9.06 9.42
C GLU A 39 6.34 9.36 9.62
N LEU A 40 6.99 8.76 10.63
CA LEU A 40 8.42 8.98 10.88
C LEU A 40 9.26 8.32 9.78
N THR A 41 8.84 7.13 9.32
CA THR A 41 9.55 6.38 8.29
C THR A 41 8.92 6.49 6.89
N ASN A 42 7.79 7.21 6.75
CA ASN A 42 6.98 7.33 5.52
C ASN A 42 6.56 5.98 4.95
N LYS A 43 6.09 5.09 5.83
CA LYS A 43 5.71 3.73 5.47
C LYS A 43 4.28 3.40 5.88
N VAL A 44 3.67 2.47 5.17
CA VAL A 44 2.34 1.92 5.45
C VAL A 44 2.36 0.41 5.42
N ILE A 45 1.44 -0.23 6.14
CA ILE A 45 1.27 -1.68 6.14
C ILE A 45 -0.19 -2.05 5.87
N GLY A 46 -0.35 -3.12 5.11
CA GLY A 46 -1.62 -3.75 4.80
C GLY A 46 -1.40 -5.24 4.56
N PRO A 47 -2.43 -6.09 4.74
CA PRO A 47 -2.33 -7.53 4.49
C PRO A 47 -1.78 -7.84 3.10
N GLU A 48 -2.18 -7.06 2.09
CA GLU A 48 -1.81 -7.22 0.69
C GLU A 48 -0.39 -6.71 0.38
N LEU A 49 0.11 -5.77 1.17
CA LEU A 49 1.46 -5.22 1.02
C LEU A 49 2.54 -6.21 1.49
N MET A 50 2.13 -7.28 2.18
CA MET A 50 2.96 -8.35 2.73
C MET A 50 4.05 -7.91 3.75
N ASP A 51 4.25 -6.60 3.95
CA ASP A 51 5.10 -5.90 4.95
C ASP A 51 4.88 -4.38 4.78
N TRP A 52 5.80 -3.55 5.31
CA TRP A 52 5.85 -2.11 5.09
C TRP A 52 6.18 -1.75 3.63
N ALA A 53 5.27 -1.01 3.00
CA ALA A 53 5.51 -0.32 1.74
C ALA A 53 5.74 1.18 1.97
N ASN A 54 6.30 1.85 0.97
CA ASN A 54 6.33 3.32 0.95
C ASN A 54 4.88 3.85 0.94
N ASN A 55 4.59 4.92 1.69
CA ASN A 55 3.27 5.56 1.70
C ASN A 55 2.91 6.26 0.38
N GLU A 56 3.88 6.49 -0.51
CA GLU A 56 3.67 6.96 -1.87
C GLU A 56 3.22 5.81 -2.79
N LEU A 57 1.95 5.42 -2.64
CA LEU A 57 1.32 4.40 -3.45
C LEU A 57 0.47 5.04 -4.56
N PRO A 58 0.37 4.41 -5.74
CA PRO A 58 -0.51 4.87 -6.79
C PRO A 58 -1.95 4.43 -6.51
N VAL A 59 -2.54 4.96 -5.45
CA VAL A 59 -3.85 4.55 -4.95
C VAL A 59 -4.80 5.74 -4.79
N GLU A 60 -6.10 5.44 -4.71
CA GLU A 60 -7.17 6.37 -4.35
C GLU A 60 -7.92 5.84 -3.11
N LYS A 61 -8.22 6.71 -2.15
CA LYS A 61 -9.01 6.32 -0.96
C LYS A 61 -10.46 6.06 -1.36
N ILE A 62 -11.01 4.93 -0.92
CA ILE A 62 -12.40 4.56 -1.20
C ILE A 62 -13.28 4.50 0.06
N GLU A 63 -12.68 4.32 1.24
CA GLU A 63 -13.38 4.25 2.54
C GLU A 63 -12.44 4.67 3.69
#